data_AF-A0A9Q8L856-F1
#
_entry.id   AF-A0A9Q8L856-F1
#
_cell.length_a   1.000
_cell.length_b   1.000
_cell.length_c   1.000
_cell.angle_alpha   90.00
_cell.angle_beta   90.00
_cell.angle_gamma   90.00
#
_symmetry.space_group_name_H-M   'P 1'
#
loop_
_entity.id
_entity.type
_entity.pdbx_description
1 polymer ?
#
loop_
_entity_poly.entity_id
_entity_poly.type
_entity_poly.pdbx_seq_one_letter_code
_entity_poly.pdbx_strand_id
1 'polypeptide(L)'
;MRQNNRSRPTPTPLRLTPSWTKTFLENQTSLGFSNRLEGAHAIGMHGIAGALTIAAPMQSFCLAMTHHAQFQHILHEEIDRVVGDSMPTLADVPNMPVLRAFIRETLRWRPLIPTGIPHALEDDDVYEGYHIPKGTVVHPLEWSISRDPKVFPQPEEWNPMRWLEEQYPTYRKPLTTHPTITQ
;
A
#
# COMPACT_ATOMS: atom_id res chain seq x y z
N MET A 1 -0.50 -33.01 14.66
CA MET A 1 0.54 -33.74 13.90
C MET A 1 0.33 -33.55 12.40
N ARG A 2 1.14 -32.69 11.77
CA ARG A 2 1.70 -32.82 10.41
C ARG A 2 2.74 -31.71 10.27
N GLN A 3 3.99 -32.04 10.62
CA GLN A 3 5.16 -31.21 10.34
C GLN A 3 5.38 -31.22 8.83
N ASN A 4 5.02 -30.14 8.14
CA ASN A 4 5.42 -29.95 6.76
C ASN A 4 6.79 -29.25 6.78
N ASN A 5 7.83 -30.05 7.06
CA ASN A 5 9.21 -29.59 7.16
C ASN A 5 9.79 -29.30 5.76
N ARG A 6 9.34 -28.21 5.13
CA ARG A 6 10.06 -27.62 4.01
C ARG A 6 11.16 -26.75 4.63
N SER A 7 12.36 -27.31 4.77
CA SER A 7 13.53 -26.52 5.14
C SER A 7 13.73 -25.42 4.09
N ARG A 8 13.45 -24.16 4.45
CA ARG A 8 13.77 -23.01 3.60
C ARG A 8 15.30 -23.01 3.43
N PRO A 9 15.83 -22.88 2.19
CA PRO A 9 17.27 -22.80 1.98
C PRO A 9 17.85 -21.63 2.77
N THR A 10 19.02 -21.85 3.37
CA THR A 10 19.75 -20.82 4.13
C THR A 10 19.94 -19.58 3.26
N PRO A 11 19.57 -18.37 3.73
CA PRO A 11 19.71 -17.17 2.91
C PRO A 11 21.17 -16.99 2.54
N THR A 12 21.46 -16.90 1.23
CA THR A 12 22.76 -16.42 0.75
C THR A 12 23.04 -15.06 1.38
N PRO A 13 24.27 -14.75 1.87
CA PRO A 13 24.56 -13.45 2.44
C PRO A 13 24.15 -12.36 1.45
N LEU A 14 23.12 -11.60 1.83
CA LEU A 14 22.53 -10.55 1.02
C LEU A 14 23.62 -9.48 0.81
N ARG A 15 24.12 -9.36 -0.43
CA ARG A 15 24.84 -8.17 -0.85
C ARG A 15 23.81 -7.05 -0.94
N LEU A 16 23.58 -6.38 0.18
CA LEU A 16 22.56 -5.34 0.30
C LEU A 16 22.86 -4.22 -0.71
N THR A 17 21.88 -3.89 -1.53
CA THR A 17 21.93 -2.68 -2.36
C THR A 17 22.11 -1.48 -1.44
N PRO A 18 23.06 -0.57 -1.71
CA PRO A 18 23.22 0.63 -0.89
C PRO A 18 21.93 1.45 -0.87
N SER A 19 21.64 2.08 0.26
CA SER A 19 20.53 3.02 0.34
C SER A 19 20.78 4.19 -0.61
N TRP A 20 19.70 4.81 -1.09
CA TRP A 20 19.80 5.93 -2.02
C TRP A 20 20.62 7.10 -1.46
N THR A 21 20.49 7.35 -0.15
CA THR A 21 21.32 8.32 0.59
C THR A 21 22.80 7.96 0.52
N LYS A 22 23.17 6.69 0.73
CA LYS A 22 24.56 6.23 0.63
C LYS A 22 25.06 6.39 -0.80
N THR A 23 24.29 5.95 -1.79
CA THR A 23 24.63 6.11 -3.21
C THR A 23 24.89 7.56 -3.58
N PHE A 24 24.07 8.50 -3.11
CA PHE A 24 24.29 9.92 -3.33
C PHE A 24 25.56 10.45 -2.65
N LEU A 25 25.79 10.08 -1.38
CA LEU A 25 26.96 10.54 -0.64
C LEU A 25 28.27 10.03 -1.26
N GLU A 26 28.27 8.79 -1.75
CA GLU A 26 29.43 8.16 -2.38
C GLU A 26 29.61 8.57 -3.84
N ASN A 27 28.52 8.86 -4.57
CA ASN A 27 28.57 9.15 -6.00
C ASN A 27 27.49 10.17 -6.42
N GLN A 28 27.75 11.45 -6.12
CA GLN A 28 26.82 12.58 -6.31
C GLN A 28 26.35 12.78 -7.76
N THR A 29 27.12 12.34 -8.76
CA THR A 29 26.79 12.49 -10.19
C THR A 29 25.99 11.31 -10.76
N SER A 30 25.96 10.17 -10.06
CA SER A 30 25.31 8.94 -10.57
C SER A 30 23.79 9.01 -10.68
N LEU A 31 23.16 9.98 -10.00
CA LEU A 31 21.70 10.10 -9.90
C LEU A 31 21.12 11.19 -10.82
N GLY A 32 21.93 11.82 -11.67
CA GLY A 32 21.46 12.78 -12.67
C GLY A 32 21.05 14.15 -12.12
N PHE A 33 21.42 14.48 -10.88
CA PHE A 33 21.16 15.81 -10.31
C PHE A 33 22.08 16.86 -10.91
N SER A 34 21.54 18.06 -11.15
CA SER A 34 22.26 19.20 -11.71
C SER A 34 23.28 19.78 -10.73
N ASN A 35 23.01 19.68 -9.43
CA ASN A 35 23.93 20.09 -8.38
C ASN A 35 23.69 19.34 -7.06
N ARG A 36 24.61 19.50 -6.11
CA ARG A 36 24.55 18.84 -4.80
C ARG A 36 23.34 19.28 -3.96
N LEU A 37 22.90 20.53 -4.07
CA LEU A 37 21.78 21.05 -3.30
C LEU A 37 20.46 20.40 -3.75
N GLU A 38 20.26 20.26 -5.05
CA GLU A 38 19.13 19.54 -5.64
C GLU A 38 19.07 18.09 -5.13
N GLY A 39 20.19 17.36 -5.19
CA GLY A 39 20.24 15.99 -4.68
C GLY A 39 19.99 15.89 -3.16
N ALA A 40 20.48 16.86 -2.38
CA ALA A 40 20.21 16.93 -0.95
C ALA A 40 18.72 17.17 -0.65
N HIS A 41 18.07 18.08 -1.39
CA HIS A 41 16.61 18.29 -1.28
C HIS A 41 15.84 17.03 -1.68
N ALA A 42 16.22 16.36 -2.77
CA ALA A 42 15.58 15.13 -3.20
C ALA A 42 15.62 14.06 -2.09
N ILE A 43 16.79 13.84 -1.48
CA ILE A 43 16.93 12.87 -0.37
C ILE A 43 16.13 13.28 0.86
N GLY A 44 16.16 14.56 1.22
CA GLY A 44 15.36 15.08 2.33
C GLY A 44 13.86 14.83 2.13
N MET A 45 13.36 15.10 0.92
CA MET A 45 11.97 14.84 0.55
C MET A 45 11.61 13.36 0.61
N HIS A 46 12.49 12.45 0.16
CA HIS A 46 12.25 11.00 0.26
C HIS A 46 12.14 10.53 1.72
N GLY A 47 12.98 11.06 2.61
CA GLY A 47 12.92 10.76 4.04
C GLY A 47 11.57 11.16 4.66
N ILE A 48 11.11 12.37 4.37
CA ILE A 48 9.81 12.87 4.87
C ILE A 48 8.65 12.06 4.27
N ALA A 49 8.66 11.86 2.95
CA ALA A 49 7.63 11.12 2.23
C ALA A 49 7.51 9.68 2.75
N GLY A 50 8.62 8.99 3.02
CA GLY A 50 8.59 7.62 3.53
C GLY A 50 8.24 7.51 5.01
N ALA A 51 8.67 8.44 5.86
CA ALA A 51 8.47 8.32 7.30
C ALA A 51 7.00 8.46 7.71
N LEU A 52 6.35 9.53 7.29
CA LEU A 52 4.99 9.85 7.74
C LEU A 52 3.93 8.99 7.04
N THR A 53 4.12 8.71 5.75
CA THR A 53 3.12 7.98 4.96
C THR A 53 3.05 6.48 5.27
N ILE A 54 4.10 5.93 5.91
CA ILE A 54 4.11 4.53 6.37
C ILE A 54 3.59 4.41 7.81
N ALA A 55 3.90 5.38 8.68
CA ALA A 55 3.51 5.32 10.09
C ALA A 55 1.98 5.38 10.28
N ALA A 56 1.29 6.25 9.57
CA ALA A 56 -0.14 6.47 9.76
C ALA A 56 -1.04 5.28 9.33
N PRO A 57 -0.81 4.59 8.20
CA PRO A 57 -1.53 3.36 7.88
C PRO A 57 -1.27 2.24 8.90
N MET A 58 -0.05 2.17 9.45
CA MET A 58 0.28 1.19 10.48
C MET A 58 -0.46 1.46 11.79
N GLN A 59 -0.60 2.73 12.19
CA GLN A 59 -1.46 3.12 13.31
C GLN A 59 -2.93 2.78 13.05
N SER A 60 -3.41 3.04 11.83
CA SER A 60 -4.79 2.71 11.42
C SER A 60 -5.03 1.20 11.42
N PHE A 61 -4.04 0.40 11.03
CA PHE A 61 -4.08 -1.06 11.12
C PHE A 61 -4.17 -1.52 12.58
N CYS A 62 -3.33 -1.00 13.46
CA CYS A 62 -3.40 -1.32 14.89
C CYS A 62 -4.79 -0.98 15.48
N LEU A 63 -5.34 0.19 15.13
CA LEU A 63 -6.69 0.58 15.53
C LEU A 63 -7.76 -0.39 14.99
N ALA A 64 -7.65 -0.80 13.72
CA ALA A 64 -8.56 -1.77 13.13
C ALA A 64 -8.49 -3.11 13.87
N MET A 65 -7.29 -3.58 14.21
CA MET A 65 -7.12 -4.82 14.98
C MET A 65 -7.74 -4.72 16.38
N THR A 66 -7.69 -3.57 17.06
CA THR A 66 -8.31 -3.42 18.38
C THR A 66 -9.84 -3.39 18.33
N HIS A 67 -10.43 -2.80 17.29
CA HIS A 67 -11.89 -2.66 17.18
C HIS A 67 -12.58 -3.82 16.46
N HIS A 68 -11.86 -4.56 15.63
CA HIS A 68 -12.40 -5.62 14.78
C HIS A 68 -11.70 -6.97 15.02
N ALA A 69 -11.58 -7.34 16.30
CA ALA A 69 -10.90 -8.56 16.75
C ALA A 69 -11.42 -9.85 16.10
N GLN A 70 -12.68 -9.86 15.64
CA GLN A 70 -13.27 -11.00 14.94
C GLN A 70 -12.50 -11.42 13.69
N PHE A 71 -11.73 -10.53 13.05
CA PHE A 71 -10.96 -10.86 11.86
C PHE A 71 -9.52 -11.30 12.16
N GLN A 72 -9.00 -11.09 13.38
CA GLN A 72 -7.59 -11.36 13.70
C GLN A 72 -7.20 -12.83 13.47
N HIS A 73 -8.08 -13.77 13.84
CA HIS A 73 -7.81 -15.20 13.68
C HIS A 73 -7.58 -15.59 12.21
N ILE A 74 -8.32 -14.98 11.27
CA ILE A 74 -8.20 -15.25 9.83
C ILE A 74 -6.81 -14.82 9.33
N LEU A 75 -6.32 -13.67 9.78
CA LEU A 75 -4.98 -13.19 9.42
C LEU A 75 -3.89 -14.08 10.02
N HIS A 76 -4.02 -14.45 11.29
CA HIS A 76 -3.06 -15.35 11.95
C HIS A 76 -2.99 -16.72 11.27
N GLU A 77 -4.14 -17.32 10.92
CA GLU A 77 -4.17 -18.59 10.19
C GLU A 77 -3.42 -18.53 8.85
N GLU A 78 -3.53 -17.42 8.12
CA GLU A 78 -2.77 -17.24 6.88
C GLU A 78 -1.26 -17.12 7.14
N ILE A 79 -0.88 -16.30 8.14
CA ILE A 79 0.54 -16.11 8.49
C ILE A 79 1.15 -17.45 8.94
N ASP A 80 0.49 -18.19 9.82
CA ASP A 80 0.95 -19.49 10.30
C ASP A 80 1.08 -20.51 9.15
N ARG A 81 0.11 -20.51 8.22
CA ARG A 81 0.11 -21.41 7.06
C ARG A 81 1.22 -21.10 6.06
N VAL A 82 1.51 -19.82 5.80
CA VAL A 82 2.43 -19.40 4.73
C VAL A 82 3.87 -19.26 5.26
N VAL A 83 4.00 -18.61 6.41
CA VAL A 83 5.28 -18.22 7.00
C VAL A 83 5.74 -19.25 8.04
N GLY A 84 4.82 -19.74 8.87
CA GLY A 84 5.13 -20.64 9.99
C GLY A 84 6.13 -20.00 10.95
N ASP A 85 7.12 -20.78 11.41
CA ASP A 85 8.15 -20.31 12.35
C ASP A 85 9.31 -19.52 11.69
N SER A 86 9.21 -19.21 10.39
CA SER A 86 10.25 -18.49 9.64
C SER A 86 10.03 -16.97 9.63
N MET A 87 11.02 -16.20 9.16
CA MET A 87 10.81 -14.79 8.85
C MET A 87 10.09 -14.63 7.48
N PRO A 88 9.12 -13.69 7.36
CA PRO A 88 8.45 -13.43 6.10
C PRO A 88 9.41 -12.84 5.06
N THR A 89 9.16 -13.14 3.79
CA THR A 89 9.92 -12.65 2.63
C THR A 89 8.97 -12.15 1.55
N LEU A 90 9.49 -11.37 0.59
CA LEU A 90 8.67 -10.91 -0.55
C LEU A 90 8.14 -12.06 -1.42
N ALA A 91 8.80 -13.22 -1.41
CA ALA A 91 8.33 -14.41 -2.12
C ALA A 91 7.06 -15.02 -1.50
N ASP A 92 6.75 -14.69 -0.25
CA ASP A 92 5.54 -15.15 0.43
C ASP A 92 4.30 -14.37 -0.03
N VAL A 93 4.46 -13.12 -0.48
CA VAL A 93 3.37 -12.17 -0.79
C VAL A 93 2.27 -12.75 -1.69
N PRO A 94 2.56 -13.47 -2.81
CA PRO A 94 1.51 -14.05 -3.66
C PRO A 94 0.58 -15.01 -2.89
N ASN A 95 1.09 -15.71 -1.88
CA ASN A 95 0.35 -16.69 -1.09
C ASN A 95 -0.40 -16.08 0.11
N MET A 96 -0.37 -14.75 0.25
CA MET A 96 -0.97 -13.99 1.36
C MET A 96 -2.13 -13.06 0.95
N PRO A 97 -3.19 -13.55 0.26
CA PRO A 97 -4.33 -12.71 -0.11
C PRO A 97 -5.04 -12.07 1.08
N VAL A 98 -5.10 -12.72 2.25
CA VAL A 98 -5.75 -12.17 3.45
C VAL A 98 -4.98 -10.95 3.95
N LEU A 99 -3.65 -11.04 4.10
CA LEU A 99 -2.83 -9.90 4.48
C LEU A 99 -2.98 -8.74 3.48
N ARG A 100 -2.98 -9.01 2.18
CA ARG A 100 -3.20 -7.98 1.16
C ARG A 100 -4.60 -7.35 1.26
N ALA A 101 -5.62 -8.14 1.58
CA ALA A 101 -6.98 -7.65 1.83
C ALA A 101 -7.04 -6.72 3.05
N PHE A 102 -6.36 -7.09 4.14
CA PHE A 102 -6.29 -6.27 5.37
C PHE A 102 -5.59 -4.94 5.13
N ILE A 103 -4.48 -4.95 4.38
CA ILE A 103 -3.76 -3.73 3.97
C ILE A 103 -4.69 -2.84 3.15
N ARG A 104 -5.32 -3.40 2.11
CA ARG A 104 -6.25 -2.67 1.25
C ARG A 104 -7.43 -2.06 2.01
N GLU A 105 -8.03 -2.83 2.91
CA GLU A 105 -9.19 -2.35 3.66
C GLU A 105 -8.82 -1.27 4.66
N THR A 106 -7.64 -1.38 5.29
CA THR A 106 -7.12 -0.34 6.16
C THR A 106 -6.94 0.99 5.42
N LEU A 107 -6.31 0.94 4.24
CA LEU A 107 -6.10 2.11 3.40
C LEU A 107 -7.41 2.68 2.86
N ARG A 108 -8.39 1.83 2.50
CA ARG A 108 -9.72 2.29 2.05
C ARG A 108 -10.50 2.99 3.17
N TRP A 109 -10.54 2.37 4.35
CA TRP A 109 -11.34 2.83 5.49
C TRP A 109 -10.79 4.14 6.07
N ARG A 110 -9.47 4.24 6.19
CA ARG A 110 -8.73 5.40 6.69
C ARG A 110 -7.62 5.76 5.70
N PRO A 111 -7.95 6.40 4.57
CA PRO A 111 -6.96 6.83 3.61
C PRO A 111 -6.05 7.87 4.25
N LEU A 112 -4.76 7.75 3.97
CA LEU A 112 -3.74 8.64 4.51
C LEU A 112 -3.92 10.08 4.02
N ILE A 113 -4.33 10.24 2.76
CA ILE A 113 -4.48 11.53 2.10
C ILE A 113 -5.94 11.65 1.64
N PRO A 114 -6.89 11.97 2.55
CA PRO A 114 -8.32 12.00 2.25
C PRO A 114 -8.74 12.82 1.02
N THR A 115 -7.94 13.84 0.67
CA THR A 115 -8.15 14.74 -0.46
C THR A 115 -7.23 14.44 -1.65
N GLY A 116 -6.50 13.32 -1.60
CA GLY A 116 -5.52 12.92 -2.59
C GLY A 116 -4.37 13.93 -2.75
N ILE A 117 -3.50 13.66 -3.72
CA ILE A 117 -2.46 14.62 -4.12
C ILE A 117 -3.06 15.54 -5.19
N PRO A 118 -3.00 16.87 -5.03
CA PRO A 118 -3.56 17.79 -6.01
C PRO A 118 -2.76 17.76 -7.31
N HIS A 119 -3.45 17.81 -8.45
CA HIS A 119 -2.84 18.01 -9.77
C HIS A 119 -3.33 19.32 -10.37
N ALA A 120 -2.49 19.99 -11.16
CA ALA A 120 -2.88 21.17 -11.92
C ALA A 120 -2.98 20.83 -13.40
N LEU A 121 -4.02 21.34 -14.06
CA LEU A 121 -4.17 21.17 -15.51
C LEU A 121 -3.07 21.93 -16.25
N GLU A 122 -2.36 21.22 -17.13
CA GLU A 122 -1.34 21.83 -18.00
C GLU A 122 -1.95 22.56 -19.19
N ASP A 123 -3.17 22.19 -19.62
CA ASP A 123 -3.96 22.84 -20.66
C ASP A 123 -5.46 22.76 -20.33
N ASP A 124 -6.29 23.51 -21.07
CA ASP A 124 -7.75 23.44 -20.95
C ASP A 124 -8.26 22.03 -21.26
N ASP A 125 -9.25 21.56 -20.51
CA ASP A 125 -9.87 20.25 -20.70
C ASP A 125 -11.41 20.31 -20.59
N VAL A 126 -12.09 19.26 -21.05
CA VAL A 126 -13.54 19.09 -20.90
C VAL A 126 -13.83 17.71 -20.33
N TYR A 127 -14.39 17.67 -19.12
CA TYR A 127 -14.77 16.42 -18.45
C TYR A 127 -16.28 16.42 -18.16
N GLU A 128 -17.00 15.38 -18.58
CA GLU A 128 -18.46 15.25 -18.38
C GLU A 128 -19.27 16.50 -18.83
N GLY A 129 -18.78 17.18 -19.88
CA GLY A 129 -19.40 18.40 -20.42
C GLY A 129 -19.00 19.70 -19.72
N TYR A 130 -18.19 19.64 -18.66
CA TYR A 130 -17.66 20.81 -17.96
C TYR A 130 -16.31 21.23 -18.54
N HIS A 131 -16.20 22.49 -18.99
CA HIS A 131 -14.91 23.08 -19.34
C HIS A 131 -14.12 23.40 -18.08
N ILE A 132 -12.88 22.89 -18.03
CA ILE A 132 -11.94 23.04 -16.92
C ILE A 132 -10.72 23.79 -17.46
N PRO A 133 -10.53 25.07 -17.07
CA PRO A 133 -9.42 25.87 -17.59
C PRO A 133 -8.04 25.34 -17.16
N LYS A 134 -7.03 25.59 -17.99
CA LYS A 134 -5.61 25.46 -17.67
C LYS A 134 -5.28 26.12 -16.34
N GLY A 135 -4.44 25.44 -15.54
CA GLY A 135 -4.04 25.89 -14.21
C GLY A 135 -5.06 25.58 -13.10
N THR A 136 -6.23 25.02 -13.43
CA THR A 136 -7.17 24.53 -12.40
C THR A 136 -6.51 23.43 -11.57
N VAL A 137 -6.59 23.54 -10.25
CA VAL A 137 -6.12 22.52 -9.31
C VAL A 137 -7.26 21.56 -9.00
N VAL A 138 -7.04 20.28 -9.27
CA VAL A 138 -7.99 19.19 -9.05
C VAL A 138 -7.50 18.31 -7.91
N HIS A 139 -8.39 18.06 -6.95
CA HIS A 139 -8.16 17.15 -5.84
C HIS A 139 -8.93 15.84 -6.07
N PRO A 140 -8.27 14.67 -6.10
CA PRO A 140 -8.98 13.40 -6.04
C PRO A 140 -9.48 13.20 -4.61
N LEU A 141 -10.77 13.43 -4.35
CA LEU A 141 -11.38 13.24 -3.03
C LEU A 141 -11.46 11.75 -2.65
N GLU A 142 -10.30 11.15 -2.34
CA GLU A 142 -10.12 9.74 -2.02
C GLU A 142 -11.08 9.27 -0.93
N TRP A 143 -11.30 10.07 0.11
CA TRP A 143 -12.24 9.75 1.19
C TRP A 143 -13.66 9.51 0.69
N SER A 144 -14.13 10.33 -0.26
CA SER A 144 -15.46 10.19 -0.84
C SER A 144 -15.52 8.99 -1.77
N ILE A 145 -14.49 8.79 -2.59
CA ILE A 145 -14.40 7.67 -3.54
C ILE A 145 -14.38 6.33 -2.78
N SER A 146 -13.62 6.26 -1.68
CA SER A 146 -13.48 5.06 -0.84
C SER A 146 -14.75 4.71 -0.05
N ARG A 147 -15.78 5.58 -0.13
CA ARG A 147 -17.07 5.47 0.55
C ARG A 147 -18.27 5.35 -0.38
N ASP A 148 -18.07 5.24 -1.70
CA ASP A 148 -19.18 4.99 -2.61
C ASP A 148 -19.84 3.63 -2.26
N PRO A 149 -21.10 3.61 -1.78
CA PRO A 149 -21.77 2.39 -1.36
C PRO A 149 -22.02 1.40 -2.51
N LYS A 150 -21.96 1.86 -3.77
CA LYS A 150 -22.06 0.98 -4.95
C LYS A 150 -20.82 0.11 -5.12
N VAL A 151 -19.65 0.64 -4.74
CA VAL A 151 -18.37 -0.07 -4.82
C VAL A 151 -18.04 -0.74 -3.48
N PHE A 152 -18.36 -0.07 -2.37
CA PHE A 152 -18.05 -0.48 -1.01
C PHE A 152 -19.33 -0.52 -0.15
N PRO A 153 -20.11 -1.62 -0.22
CA PRO A 153 -21.28 -1.78 0.65
C PRO A 153 -20.90 -1.66 2.12
N GLN A 154 -21.70 -0.94 2.93
CA GLN A 154 -21.38 -0.59 4.32
C GLN A 154 -19.97 0.05 4.42
N PRO A 155 -19.77 1.23 3.81
CA PRO A 155 -18.42 1.78 3.59
C PRO A 155 -17.72 2.22 4.89
N GLU A 156 -18.46 2.55 5.94
CA GLU A 156 -17.89 2.92 7.24
C GLU A 156 -17.43 1.72 8.06
N GLU A 157 -17.86 0.50 7.70
CA GLU A 157 -17.39 -0.73 8.32
C GLU A 157 -16.03 -1.13 7.76
N TRP A 158 -15.08 -1.36 8.65
CA TRP A 158 -13.83 -2.02 8.30
C TRP A 158 -14.09 -3.53 8.17
N ASN A 159 -14.13 -4.02 6.93
CA ASN A 159 -14.35 -5.43 6.61
C ASN A 159 -13.40 -5.89 5.51
N PRO A 160 -12.30 -6.60 5.83
CA PRO A 160 -11.33 -7.04 4.84
C PRO A 160 -11.89 -8.14 3.92
N MET A 161 -12.93 -8.86 4.33
CA MET A 161 -13.52 -9.92 3.53
C MET A 161 -14.17 -9.41 2.24
N ARG A 162 -14.46 -8.10 2.16
CA ARG A 162 -14.93 -7.49 0.91
C ARG A 162 -13.98 -7.71 -0.26
N TRP A 163 -12.69 -7.91 0.01
CA TRP A 163 -11.69 -8.17 -1.02
C TRP A 163 -11.55 -9.66 -1.40
N LEU A 164 -12.20 -10.56 -0.66
CA LEU A 164 -11.99 -12.02 -0.71
C LEU A 164 -13.25 -12.84 -1.01
N GLU A 165 -14.44 -12.25 -0.87
CA GLU A 165 -15.72 -12.94 -1.07
C GLU A 165 -16.40 -12.48 -2.37
N GLU A 166 -16.84 -13.45 -3.19
CA GLU A 166 -17.41 -13.24 -4.53
C GLU A 166 -18.63 -12.31 -4.56
N GLN A 167 -19.34 -12.18 -3.44
CA GLN A 167 -20.52 -11.32 -3.32
C GLN A 167 -20.21 -9.82 -3.35
N TYR A 168 -18.95 -9.40 -3.16
CA TYR A 168 -18.57 -7.99 -3.16
C TYR A 168 -18.01 -7.54 -4.52
N PRO A 169 -18.30 -6.31 -4.98
CA PRO A 169 -17.76 -5.76 -6.23
C PRO A 169 -16.23 -5.69 -6.29
N THR A 170 -15.59 -5.67 -5.12
CA THR A 170 -14.15 -5.58 -4.94
C THR A 170 -13.41 -6.91 -5.15
N TYR A 171 -14.11 -8.04 -5.19
CA TYR A 171 -13.52 -9.36 -5.38
C TYR A 171 -12.99 -9.56 -6.80
N ARG A 172 -11.77 -10.12 -6.92
CA ARG A 172 -11.15 -10.46 -8.20
C ARG A 172 -10.31 -11.73 -8.08
N LYS A 173 -10.32 -12.56 -9.13
CA LYS A 173 -9.41 -13.72 -9.30
C LYS A 173 -8.25 -13.36 -10.25
N PRO A 174 -7.08 -14.00 -10.12
CA PRO A 174 -6.73 -15.01 -9.12
C PRO A 174 -6.31 -14.40 -7.78
N LEU A 175 -6.59 -15.09 -6.67
CA LEU A 175 -6.17 -14.67 -5.32
C LEU A 175 -4.66 -14.78 -5.08
N THR A 176 -3.90 -15.31 -6.04
CA THR A 176 -2.44 -15.22 -6.04
C THR A 176 -1.94 -13.80 -6.37
N THR A 177 -2.81 -12.97 -6.95
CA THR A 177 -2.49 -11.62 -7.43
C THR A 177 -3.40 -10.57 -6.79
N HIS A 178 -4.69 -10.88 -6.67
CA HIS A 178 -5.68 -9.97 -6.09
C HIS A 178 -6.04 -10.36 -4.64
N PRO A 179 -6.43 -9.41 -3.78
CA PRO A 179 -6.27 -7.96 -3.98
C PRO A 179 -4.80 -7.57 -4.16
N THR A 180 -4.50 -6.66 -5.08
CA THR A 180 -3.14 -6.14 -5.26
C THR A 180 -2.89 -4.96 -4.32
N ILE A 181 -1.69 -4.87 -3.76
CA ILE A 181 -1.26 -3.74 -2.92
C ILE A 181 -0.49 -2.68 -3.71
N THR A 182 -0.13 -2.98 -4.96
CA THR A 182 0.47 -2.07 -5.93
C THR A 182 -0.51 -1.89 -7.08
N GLN A 183 -0.80 -0.63 -7.45
CA GLN A 183 -1.50 -0.34 -8.70
C GLN A 183 -0.54 -0.48 -9.88
#